data_AF-A0A9E0H7Q3-F1
#
_entry.id   AF-A0A9E0H7Q3-F1
#
_cell.length_a   1.000
_cell.length_b   1.000
_cell.length_c   1.000
_cell.angle_alpha   90.00
_cell.angle_beta   90.00
_cell.angle_gamma   90.00
#
_symmetry.space_group_name_H-M   'P 1'
#
loop_
_entity.id
_entity.type
_entity.pdbx_description
1 polymer ?
#
loop_
_entity_poly.entity_id
_entity_poly.type
_entity_poly.pdbx_seq_one_letter_code
_entity_poly.pdbx_strand_id
1 'polypeptide(L)'
;MRAPLALATAIVVAPATAAADRREASLHAHAIGGLVTLGGPATDDTSSALALGVAARASYATSNRFQYDAQLAVLAGSADWDRGTFDTRGGTVTGPFSRGVQAARLDAGVTLRFGVALIPTVRVALGVQGVRYGAAEVDNGASTVTATGSDALGLHLIGSASAGLDYRVNRRLIVGAAAGASLAVPGVGEAWRSFDVTLHAAYYYYPRW
;
A
#
# COMPACT_ATOMS: atom_id res chain seq x y z
N MET A 1 25.74 10.37 -7.17
CA MET A 1 25.68 9.09 -6.42
C MET A 1 25.08 9.35 -5.05
N ARG A 2 23.84 8.90 -4.80
CA ARG A 2 23.14 9.10 -3.51
C ARG A 2 23.17 7.76 -2.74
N ALA A 3 23.58 7.82 -1.48
CA ALA A 3 23.78 6.67 -0.60
C ALA A 3 22.45 5.94 -0.28
N PRO A 4 22.45 4.61 -0.10
CA PRO A 4 21.27 3.89 0.37
C PRO A 4 21.16 4.03 1.90
N LEU A 5 20.00 4.49 2.37
CA LEU A 5 19.64 4.51 3.78
C LEU A 5 19.22 3.09 4.18
N ALA A 6 20.16 2.30 4.69
CA ALA A 6 19.87 1.00 5.28
C ALA A 6 19.50 1.18 6.76
N LEU A 7 18.22 1.01 7.09
CA LEU A 7 17.76 0.90 8.48
C LEU A 7 17.18 -0.50 8.66
N ALA A 8 18.03 -1.46 9.04
CA ALA A 8 17.61 -2.80 9.45
C ALA A 8 18.03 -3.02 10.90
N THR A 9 17.15 -2.69 11.84
CA THR A 9 17.34 -2.96 13.26
C THR A 9 16.83 -4.37 13.56
N ALA A 10 17.74 -5.34 13.68
CA ALA A 10 17.41 -6.68 14.13
C ALA A 10 17.30 -6.69 15.67
N ILE A 11 16.11 -6.98 16.19
CA ILE A 11 15.86 -7.18 17.62
C ILE A 11 15.78 -8.70 17.86
N VAL A 12 16.78 -9.25 18.55
CA VAL A 12 16.79 -10.62 19.05
C VAL A 12 16.12 -10.63 20.43
N VAL A 13 14.97 -11.29 20.58
CA VAL A 13 14.29 -11.46 21.88
C VAL A 13 13.74 -12.88 22.02
N ALA A 14 14.00 -13.46 23.19
CA ALA A 14 13.60 -14.81 23.60
C ALA A 14 12.08 -14.97 23.76
N PRO A 15 11.52 -16.17 23.53
CA PRO A 15 10.08 -16.39 23.59
C PRO A 15 9.58 -16.47 25.04
N ALA A 16 8.65 -15.57 25.40
CA ALA A 16 7.80 -15.73 26.57
C ALA A 16 6.42 -16.22 26.13
N THR A 17 5.91 -17.30 26.73
CA THR A 17 4.59 -17.85 26.46
C THR A 17 3.50 -16.84 26.84
N ALA A 18 3.03 -16.05 25.88
CA ALA A 18 2.00 -15.05 26.06
C ALA A 18 0.67 -15.53 25.47
N ALA A 19 -0.25 -15.98 26.32
CA ALA A 19 -1.64 -16.24 25.94
C ALA A 19 -2.27 -14.95 25.39
N ALA A 20 -3.03 -15.05 24.29
CA ALA A 20 -3.83 -13.95 23.76
C ALA A 20 -5.09 -13.79 24.61
N ASP A 21 -5.30 -12.58 25.15
CA ASP A 21 -6.44 -12.28 26.00
C ASP A 21 -7.66 -11.88 25.15
N ARG A 22 -8.87 -12.10 25.68
CA ARG A 22 -10.09 -11.55 25.08
C ARG A 22 -10.05 -10.02 25.20
N ARG A 23 -10.29 -9.30 24.10
CA ARG A 23 -10.33 -7.82 23.99
C ARG A 23 -8.96 -7.16 24.01
N GLU A 24 -8.33 -7.09 22.85
CA GLU A 24 -7.05 -6.41 22.65
C GLU A 24 -7.21 -5.25 21.65
N ALA A 25 -6.73 -4.06 22.00
CA ALA A 25 -6.57 -2.96 21.04
C ALA A 25 -5.12 -2.89 20.58
N SER A 26 -4.83 -2.63 19.31
CA SER A 26 -3.44 -2.47 18.87
C SER A 26 -3.26 -1.45 17.75
N LEU A 27 -2.07 -0.84 17.74
CA LEU A 27 -1.61 0.09 16.72
C LEU A 27 -0.44 -0.53 15.98
N HIS A 28 -0.46 -0.46 14.66
CA HIS A 28 0.54 -1.03 13.77
C HIS A 28 1.16 0.07 12.92
N ALA A 29 2.48 0.00 12.73
CA ALA A 29 3.22 0.79 11.76
C ALA A 29 3.74 -0.15 10.68
N HIS A 30 3.54 0.24 9.43
CA HIS A 30 3.82 -0.58 8.25
C HIS A 30 4.79 0.14 7.31
N ALA A 31 5.74 -0.61 6.76
CA ALA A 31 6.45 -0.26 5.54
C ALA A 31 5.89 -1.12 4.39
N ILE A 32 5.53 -0.49 3.28
CA ILE A 32 4.87 -1.14 2.14
C ILE A 32 5.77 -1.01 0.92
N GLY A 33 5.88 -2.10 0.15
CA GLY A 33 6.48 -2.10 -1.17
C GLY A 33 5.75 -3.08 -2.08
N GLY A 34 5.48 -2.68 -3.31
CA GLY A 34 4.62 -3.46 -4.19
C GLY A 34 4.67 -3.04 -5.65
N LEU A 35 3.95 -3.78 -6.46
CA LEU A 35 3.69 -3.45 -7.86
C LEU A 35 2.28 -2.90 -7.98
N VAL A 36 2.12 -1.77 -8.66
CA VAL A 36 0.82 -1.19 -8.99
C VAL A 36 0.65 -1.20 -10.50
N THR A 37 -0.50 -1.66 -10.98
CA THR A 37 -0.87 -1.63 -12.40
C THR A 37 -1.89 -0.51 -12.61
N LEU A 38 -1.59 0.37 -13.56
CA LEU A 38 -2.32 1.60 -13.86
C LEU A 38 -2.80 1.58 -15.31
N GLY A 39 -4.00 2.10 -15.56
CA GLY A 39 -4.47 2.38 -16.92
C GLY A 39 -3.75 3.60 -17.53
N GLY A 40 -3.47 3.55 -18.83
CA GLY A 40 -2.93 4.69 -19.58
C GLY A 40 -4.01 5.76 -19.79
N PRO A 41 -3.69 7.06 -19.61
CA PRO A 41 -4.66 8.14 -19.85
C PRO A 41 -4.93 8.40 -21.34
N ALA A 42 -4.07 7.91 -22.23
CA ALA A 42 -4.10 8.20 -23.67
C ALA A 42 -4.30 6.95 -24.56
N THR A 43 -4.34 5.77 -23.93
CA THR A 43 -4.32 4.46 -24.59
C THR A 43 -5.02 3.44 -23.70
N ASP A 44 -5.64 2.41 -24.26
CA ASP A 44 -6.16 1.27 -23.49
C ASP A 44 -5.05 0.40 -22.85
N ASP A 45 -3.79 0.80 -23.01
CA ASP A 45 -2.62 0.14 -22.43
C ASP A 45 -2.58 0.27 -20.91
N THR A 46 -1.91 -0.70 -20.28
CA THR A 46 -1.64 -0.67 -18.83
C THR A 46 -0.14 -0.69 -18.59
N SER A 47 0.31 0.00 -17.55
CA SER A 47 1.70 -0.03 -17.10
C SER A 47 1.79 -0.47 -15.64
N SER A 48 2.91 -1.08 -15.27
CA SER A 48 3.21 -1.50 -13.91
C SER A 48 4.35 -0.68 -13.32
N ALA A 49 4.16 -0.20 -12.09
CA ALA A 49 5.15 0.59 -11.35
C ALA A 49 5.49 -0.07 -10.03
N LEU A 50 6.74 0.11 -9.60
CA LEU A 50 7.08 -0.08 -8.20
C LEU A 50 6.47 1.07 -7.38
N ALA A 51 5.71 0.72 -6.35
CA ALA A 51 5.21 1.65 -5.36
C ALA A 51 5.81 1.33 -3.98
N LEU A 52 6.21 2.37 -3.27
CA LEU A 52 6.70 2.29 -1.89
C LEU A 52 5.88 3.20 -1.00
N GLY A 53 5.75 2.86 0.28
CA GLY A 53 4.98 3.69 1.19
C GLY A 53 5.00 3.24 2.63
N VAL A 54 4.12 3.87 3.40
CA VAL A 54 3.93 3.59 4.82
C VAL A 54 2.44 3.53 5.15
N ALA A 55 2.09 2.81 6.20
CA ALA A 55 0.74 2.82 6.72
C ALA A 55 0.70 2.76 8.24
N ALA A 56 -0.41 3.25 8.79
CA ALA A 56 -0.80 3.06 10.17
C ALA A 56 -2.10 2.28 10.21
N ARG A 57 -2.20 1.29 11.10
CA ARG A 57 -3.42 0.51 11.30
C ARG A 57 -3.80 0.47 12.76
N ALA A 58 -5.04 0.84 13.06
CA ALA A 58 -5.65 0.64 14.36
C ALA A 58 -6.55 -0.60 14.31
N SER A 59 -6.56 -1.36 15.40
CA SER A 59 -7.34 -2.60 15.43
C SER A 59 -7.86 -2.95 16.82
N TYR A 60 -8.93 -3.73 16.82
CA TYR A 60 -9.59 -4.21 18.02
C TYR A 60 -10.01 -5.68 17.85
N ALA A 61 -9.44 -6.56 18.66
CA ALA A 61 -9.71 -7.99 18.67
C ALA A 61 -10.79 -8.34 19.69
N THR A 62 -11.91 -8.87 19.23
CA THR A 62 -12.99 -9.35 20.12
C THR A 62 -12.74 -10.78 20.61
N SER A 63 -11.91 -11.54 19.89
CA SER A 63 -11.50 -12.90 20.23
C SER A 63 -10.09 -13.17 19.71
N ASN A 64 -9.51 -14.31 20.12
CA ASN A 64 -8.19 -14.72 19.66
C ASN A 64 -8.12 -15.01 18.16
N ARG A 65 -9.27 -15.18 17.50
CA ARG A 65 -9.36 -15.50 16.07
C ARG A 65 -9.75 -14.32 15.20
N PHE A 66 -10.29 -13.25 15.78
CA PHE A 66 -11.01 -12.23 15.02
C PHE A 66 -10.68 -10.82 15.51
N GLN A 67 -10.33 -9.98 14.56
CA GLN A 67 -9.94 -8.59 14.78
C GLN A 67 -10.58 -7.69 13.74
N TYR A 68 -11.15 -6.58 14.18
CA TYR A 68 -11.58 -5.48 13.32
C TYR A 68 -10.44 -4.48 13.20
N ASP A 69 -10.26 -3.90 12.02
CA ASP A 69 -9.19 -2.94 11.81
C ASP A 69 -9.56 -1.84 10.81
N ALA A 70 -8.87 -0.71 10.97
CA ALA A 70 -8.90 0.43 10.06
C ALA A 70 -7.46 0.85 9.75
N GLN A 71 -7.16 1.05 8.47
CA GLN A 71 -5.81 1.32 7.98
C GLN A 71 -5.81 2.57 7.10
N LEU A 72 -4.82 3.44 7.34
CA LEU A 72 -4.47 4.56 6.47
C LEU A 72 -3.09 4.29 5.87
N ALA A 73 -3.00 4.24 4.55
CA ALA A 73 -1.76 4.04 3.81
C ALA A 73 -1.49 5.21 2.85
N VAL A 74 -0.22 5.53 2.68
CA VAL A 74 0.26 6.46 1.65
C VAL A 74 1.35 5.78 0.84
N LEU A 75 1.23 5.83 -0.48
CA LEU A 75 2.08 5.16 -1.45
C LEU A 75 2.58 6.18 -2.48
N ALA A 76 3.79 5.99 -2.99
CA ALA A 76 4.34 6.75 -4.09
C ALA A 76 5.15 5.86 -5.03
N GLY A 77 5.13 6.17 -6.33
CA GLY A 77 5.85 5.45 -7.36
C GLY A 77 5.89 6.22 -8.67
N SER A 78 6.40 5.58 -9.72
CA SER A 78 6.39 6.10 -11.08
C SER A 78 6.16 4.97 -12.07
N ALA A 79 5.30 5.21 -13.06
CA ALA A 79 5.05 4.29 -14.17
C ALA A 79 5.58 4.87 -15.47
N ASP A 80 5.98 3.99 -16.37
CA ASP A 80 6.48 4.31 -17.71
C ASP A 80 5.56 3.69 -18.76
N TRP A 81 5.33 4.41 -19.85
CA TRP A 81 4.52 3.96 -20.98
C TRP A 81 5.30 4.19 -22.27
N ASP A 82 5.17 3.24 -23.20
CA ASP A 82 5.91 3.26 -24.46
C ASP A 82 5.48 4.39 -25.40
N ARG A 83 4.25 4.88 -25.25
CA ARG A 83 3.70 5.92 -26.13
C ARG A 83 2.55 6.68 -25.50
N GLY A 84 2.58 8.00 -25.66
CA GLY A 84 1.44 8.89 -25.45
C GLY A 84 1.60 10.16 -26.29
N THR A 85 0.49 10.88 -26.48
CA THR A 85 0.47 12.16 -27.19
C THR A 85 0.02 13.24 -26.23
N PHE A 86 0.83 14.30 -26.08
CA PHE A 86 0.60 15.34 -25.09
C PHE A 86 0.88 16.73 -25.65
N ASP A 87 0.12 17.70 -25.18
CA ASP A 87 0.39 19.11 -25.45
C ASP A 87 1.47 19.63 -24.50
N THR A 88 2.48 20.28 -25.08
CA THR A 88 3.56 20.95 -24.36
C THR A 88 3.59 22.43 -24.76
N ARG A 89 4.39 23.23 -24.04
CA ARG A 89 4.61 24.65 -24.40
C ARG A 89 5.19 24.83 -25.81
N GLY A 90 5.90 23.81 -26.33
CA GLY A 90 6.50 23.81 -27.67
C GLY A 90 5.62 23.20 -28.77
N GLY A 91 4.38 22.81 -28.45
CA GLY A 91 3.47 22.10 -29.35
C GLY A 91 3.18 20.67 -28.89
N THR A 92 2.42 19.94 -29.70
CA THR A 92 2.04 18.55 -29.43
C THR A 92 3.22 17.62 -29.70
N VAL A 93 3.50 16.73 -28.75
CA VAL A 93 4.60 15.76 -28.80
C VAL A 93 4.02 14.37 -28.62
N THR A 94 4.54 13.41 -29.41
CA THR A 94 4.23 11.98 -29.25
C THR A 94 5.51 11.22 -28.95
N GLY A 95 5.51 10.44 -27.87
CA GLY A 95 6.68 9.65 -27.47
C GLY A 95 6.42 8.82 -26.21
N PRO A 96 7.42 8.04 -25.77
CA PRO A 96 7.41 7.41 -24.45
C PRO A 96 7.26 8.47 -23.37
N PHE A 97 6.59 8.11 -22.28
CA PHE A 97 6.42 9.03 -21.15
C PHE A 97 6.42 8.31 -19.82
N SER A 98 6.79 9.04 -18.77
CA SER A 98 6.66 8.59 -17.39
C SER A 98 5.71 9.49 -16.60
N ARG A 99 5.17 8.95 -15.51
CA ARG A 99 4.29 9.71 -14.62
C ARG A 99 4.50 9.30 -13.18
N GLY A 100 4.75 10.30 -12.32
CA GLY A 100 4.74 10.10 -10.88
C GLY A 100 3.33 9.83 -10.37
N VAL A 101 3.20 8.90 -9.42
CA VAL A 101 1.92 8.49 -8.83
C VAL A 101 2.03 8.56 -7.33
N GLN A 102 1.04 9.16 -6.69
CA GLN A 102 0.89 9.21 -5.24
C GLN A 102 -0.52 8.72 -4.90
N ALA A 103 -0.65 7.80 -3.95
CA ALA A 103 -1.94 7.31 -3.52
C ALA A 103 -2.09 7.44 -2.01
N ALA A 104 -3.27 7.84 -1.56
CA ALA A 104 -3.69 7.81 -0.17
C ALA A 104 -4.91 6.90 -0.06
N ARG A 105 -4.84 5.92 0.83
CA ARG A 105 -5.80 4.83 0.94
C ARG A 105 -6.30 4.73 2.37
N LEU A 106 -7.61 4.70 2.54
CA LEU A 106 -8.28 4.46 3.82
C LEU A 106 -9.20 3.24 3.67
N ASP A 107 -8.95 2.18 4.42
CA ASP A 107 -9.76 0.96 4.39
C ASP A 107 -10.03 0.39 5.76
N ALA A 108 -11.16 -0.31 5.89
CA ALA A 108 -11.57 -0.99 7.10
C ALA A 108 -11.92 -2.44 6.78
N GLY A 109 -11.64 -3.33 7.72
CA GLY A 109 -11.75 -4.75 7.47
C GLY A 109 -11.69 -5.63 8.69
N VAL A 110 -11.51 -6.90 8.39
CA VAL A 110 -11.45 -8.00 9.34
C VAL A 110 -10.17 -8.78 9.11
N THR A 111 -9.46 -9.07 10.20
CA THR A 111 -8.31 -9.95 10.24
C THR A 111 -8.61 -11.21 11.04
N LEU A 112 -8.46 -12.36 10.40
CA LEU A 112 -8.41 -13.68 11.02
C LEU A 112 -7.00 -13.96 11.52
N ARG A 113 -6.89 -14.51 12.73
CA ARG A 113 -5.63 -14.83 13.40
C ARG A 113 -5.64 -16.29 13.83
N PHE A 114 -4.55 -17.00 13.57
CA PHE A 114 -4.39 -18.41 13.92
C PHE A 114 -3.15 -18.58 14.79
N GLY A 115 -3.17 -19.33 15.88
CA GLY A 115 -1.96 -19.53 16.71
C GLY A 115 -1.74 -18.48 17.81
N VAL A 116 -0.54 -18.51 18.43
CA VAL A 116 -0.22 -17.74 19.66
C VAL A 116 1.12 -17.00 19.55
N ALA A 117 2.23 -17.72 19.39
CA ALA A 117 3.56 -17.12 19.25
C ALA A 117 3.87 -16.78 17.79
N LEU A 118 3.63 -17.74 16.91
CA LEU A 118 3.59 -17.56 15.47
C LEU A 118 2.13 -17.51 15.05
N ILE A 119 1.73 -16.39 14.44
CA ILE A 119 0.33 -16.07 14.19
C ILE A 119 0.13 -15.87 12.69
N PRO A 120 -0.28 -16.89 11.92
CA PRO A 120 -0.77 -16.68 10.58
C PRO A 120 -1.98 -15.75 10.58
N THR A 121 -2.01 -14.81 9.63
CA THR A 121 -3.08 -13.82 9.50
C THR A 121 -3.68 -13.83 8.10
N VAL A 122 -4.99 -13.63 8.02
CA VAL A 122 -5.71 -13.41 6.75
C VAL A 122 -6.62 -12.21 6.96
N ARG A 123 -6.47 -11.18 6.14
CA ARG A 123 -7.25 -9.96 6.22
C ARG A 123 -8.01 -9.70 4.93
N VAL A 124 -9.25 -9.26 5.07
CA VAL A 124 -10.08 -8.73 3.99
C VAL A 124 -10.62 -7.37 4.40
N ALA A 125 -10.58 -6.40 3.48
CA ALA A 125 -10.96 -5.03 3.76
C ALA A 125 -11.56 -4.34 2.54
N LEU A 126 -12.39 -3.33 2.81
CA LEU A 126 -12.99 -2.43 1.81
C LEU A 126 -12.66 -1.00 2.19
N GLY A 127 -12.51 -0.13 1.20
CA GLY A 127 -12.11 1.25 1.46
C GLY A 127 -12.16 2.16 0.25
N VAL A 128 -11.61 3.35 0.44
CA VAL A 128 -11.47 4.37 -0.59
C VAL A 128 -10.01 4.70 -0.81
N GLN A 129 -9.67 5.05 -2.04
CA GLN A 129 -8.32 5.43 -2.43
C GLN A 129 -8.36 6.67 -3.31
N GLY A 130 -7.71 7.74 -2.86
CA GLY A 130 -7.40 8.90 -3.68
C GLY A 130 -6.05 8.68 -4.37
N VAL A 131 -5.98 8.90 -5.67
CA VAL A 131 -4.75 8.80 -6.45
C VAL A 131 -4.49 10.16 -7.09
N ARG A 132 -3.31 10.71 -6.85
CA ARG A 132 -2.79 11.87 -7.56
C ARG A 132 -1.76 11.40 -8.56
N TYR A 133 -1.96 11.78 -9.80
CA TYR A 133 -1.02 11.55 -10.86
C TYR A 133 -0.34 12.88 -11.23
N GLY A 134 0.99 12.90 -11.26
CA GLY A 134 1.79 14.06 -11.65
C GLY A 134 1.61 14.42 -13.12
N ALA A 135 2.20 15.54 -13.56
CA ALA A 135 2.28 15.82 -14.98
C ALA A 135 3.10 14.72 -15.69
N ALA A 136 2.73 14.38 -16.93
CA ALA A 136 3.49 13.42 -17.73
C ALA A 136 4.82 14.04 -18.16
N GLU A 137 5.89 13.27 -18.06
CA GLU A 137 7.23 13.62 -18.55
C GLU A 137 7.47 12.83 -19.84
N VAL A 138 7.45 13.52 -20.98
CA VAL A 138 7.50 12.91 -22.32
C VAL A 138 8.91 13.03 -22.89
N ASP A 139 9.46 11.92 -23.37
CA ASP A 139 10.72 11.93 -24.12
C ASP A 139 10.44 12.22 -25.61
N ASN A 140 11.01 13.31 -26.13
CA ASN A 140 10.90 13.70 -27.54
C ASN A 140 12.13 13.30 -28.38
N GLY A 141 13.02 12.45 -27.83
CA GLY A 141 14.24 11.98 -28.48
C GLY A 141 15.44 12.93 -28.34
N ALA A 142 15.22 14.18 -27.92
CA ALA A 142 16.28 15.16 -27.65
C ALA A 142 16.29 15.63 -26.18
N SER A 143 15.13 15.59 -25.51
CA SER A 143 14.93 16.08 -24.15
C SER A 143 13.65 15.53 -23.55
N THR A 144 13.57 15.52 -22.22
CA THR A 144 12.32 15.29 -21.49
C THR A 144 11.55 16.60 -21.35
N VAL A 145 10.28 16.61 -21.76
CA VAL A 145 9.40 17.78 -21.68
C VAL A 145 8.19 17.44 -20.82
N THR A 146 7.82 18.36 -19.93
CA THR A 146 6.62 18.21 -19.10
C THR A 146 5.37 18.57 -19.89
N ALA A 147 4.41 17.65 -19.94
CA ALA A 147 3.10 17.85 -20.55
C ALA A 147 2.23 18.81 -19.74
N THR A 148 1.55 19.73 -20.44
CA THR A 148 0.71 20.76 -19.81
C THR A 148 -0.70 20.23 -19.59
N GLY A 149 -1.29 20.47 -18.40
CA GLY A 149 -2.66 20.05 -18.07
C GLY A 149 -2.86 18.53 -18.02
N SER A 150 -1.76 17.79 -17.90
CA SER A 150 -1.76 16.33 -17.87
C SER A 150 -1.80 15.75 -16.47
N ASP A 151 -1.87 16.58 -15.42
CA ASP A 151 -2.07 16.15 -14.05
C ASP A 151 -3.53 15.73 -13.80
N ALA A 152 -3.73 14.75 -12.93
CA ALA A 152 -5.06 14.21 -12.68
C ALA A 152 -5.21 13.73 -11.25
N LEU A 153 -6.46 13.70 -10.78
CA LEU A 153 -6.83 13.15 -9.49
C LEU A 153 -7.96 12.14 -9.70
N GLY A 154 -7.73 10.92 -9.19
CA GLY A 154 -8.68 9.83 -9.19
C GLY A 154 -9.18 9.52 -7.78
N LEU A 155 -10.40 9.01 -7.69
CA LEU A 155 -10.95 8.44 -6.48
C LEU A 155 -11.54 7.07 -6.82
N HIS A 156 -11.15 6.05 -6.05
CA HIS A 156 -11.56 4.66 -6.27
C HIS A 156 -12.18 4.09 -5.00
N LEU A 157 -13.22 3.28 -5.18
CA LEU A 157 -13.62 2.31 -4.17
C LEU A 157 -12.76 1.07 -4.37
N ILE A 158 -12.17 0.54 -3.29
CA ILE A 158 -11.24 -0.58 -3.36
C ILE A 158 -11.66 -1.74 -2.45
N GLY A 159 -11.36 -2.95 -2.90
CA GLY A 159 -11.32 -4.14 -2.06
C GLY A 159 -9.90 -4.67 -1.96
N SER A 160 -9.55 -5.24 -0.80
CA SER A 160 -8.23 -5.85 -0.62
C SER A 160 -8.29 -7.11 0.22
N ALA A 161 -7.35 -8.01 -0.08
CA ALA A 161 -7.12 -9.22 0.68
C ALA A 161 -5.61 -9.37 0.91
N SER A 162 -5.22 -9.84 2.08
CA SER A 162 -3.82 -10.12 2.41
C SER A 162 -3.69 -11.34 3.29
N ALA A 163 -2.57 -12.03 3.16
CA ALA A 163 -2.16 -13.12 4.03
C ALA A 163 -0.78 -12.80 4.61
N GLY A 164 -0.58 -13.09 5.88
CA GLY A 164 0.63 -12.74 6.58
C GLY A 164 0.99 -13.70 7.69
N LEU A 165 2.12 -13.39 8.30
CA LEU A 165 2.68 -14.12 9.42
C LEU A 165 3.23 -13.12 10.43
N ASP A 166 2.67 -13.18 11.63
CA ASP A 166 3.05 -12.33 12.75
C ASP A 166 3.81 -13.17 13.78
N TYR A 167 4.83 -12.58 14.40
CA TYR A 167 5.58 -13.15 15.50
C TYR A 167 5.43 -12.28 16.74
N ARG A 168 4.92 -12.90 17.81
CA ARG A 168 4.71 -12.25 19.10
C ARG A 168 6.03 -12.24 19.87
N VAL A 169 6.70 -11.09 19.83
CA VAL A 169 7.98 -10.85 20.53
C VAL A 169 7.76 -10.86 22.05
N ASN A 170 6.70 -10.20 22.52
CA ASN A 170 6.28 -10.23 23.91
C ASN A 170 4.77 -9.93 24.00
N ARG A 171 4.24 -9.76 25.22
CA ARG A 171 2.80 -9.48 25.43
C ARG A 171 2.29 -8.20 24.74
N ARG A 172 3.15 -7.23 24.43
CA ARG A 172 2.76 -5.96 23.82
C ARG A 172 3.28 -5.77 22.41
N LEU A 173 4.40 -6.38 22.05
CA LEU A 173 5.05 -6.17 20.77
C LEU A 173 4.90 -7.38 19.86
N ILE A 174 4.42 -7.12 18.65
CA ILE A 174 4.36 -8.08 17.54
C ILE A 174 5.10 -7.49 16.35
N VAL A 175 5.81 -8.33 15.61
CA VAL A 175 6.39 -7.97 14.30
C VAL A 175 5.91 -8.96 13.27
N GLY A 176 5.74 -8.55 12.03
CA GLY A 176 5.19 -9.45 11.02
C GLY A 176 5.41 -8.97 9.61
N ALA A 177 5.06 -9.86 8.68
CA ALA A 177 5.07 -9.59 7.26
C ALA A 177 3.77 -10.09 6.63
N ALA A 178 3.29 -9.39 5.61
CA ALA A 178 2.12 -9.80 4.84
C ALA A 178 2.32 -9.54 3.35
N ALA A 179 1.69 -10.35 2.52
CA ALA A 179 1.53 -10.09 1.10
C ALA A 179 0.03 -9.98 0.79
N GLY A 180 -0.35 -9.06 -0.07
CA GLY A 180 -1.74 -8.81 -0.39
C GLY A 180 -1.93 -8.24 -1.77
N ALA A 181 -3.20 -8.18 -2.17
CA ALA A 181 -3.62 -7.53 -3.39
C ALA A 181 -4.77 -6.56 -3.09
N SER A 182 -4.83 -5.48 -3.87
CA SER A 182 -5.98 -4.58 -3.88
C SER A 182 -6.46 -4.32 -5.29
N LEU A 183 -7.77 -4.10 -5.42
CA LEU A 183 -8.46 -3.97 -6.69
C LEU A 183 -9.48 -2.84 -6.56
N ALA A 184 -9.52 -1.93 -7.53
CA ALA A 184 -10.64 -1.00 -7.67
C ALA A 184 -11.91 -1.76 -8.06
N VAL A 185 -13.04 -1.36 -7.49
CA VAL A 185 -14.35 -1.90 -7.83
C VAL A 185 -14.72 -1.43 -9.24
N PRO A 186 -15.07 -2.36 -10.15
CA PRO A 186 -15.46 -2.00 -11.51
C PRO A 186 -16.60 -0.99 -11.55
N GLY A 187 -16.52 -0.01 -12.47
CA GLY A 187 -17.54 1.02 -12.65
C GLY A 187 -17.41 2.26 -11.74
N VAL A 188 -16.43 2.29 -10.84
CA VAL A 188 -16.15 3.44 -9.97
C VAL A 188 -14.70 3.89 -10.15
N GLY A 189 -14.45 4.70 -11.19
CA GLY A 189 -13.13 5.25 -11.52
C GLY A 189 -12.29 4.37 -12.46
N GLU A 190 -11.02 4.72 -12.62
CA GLU A 190 -10.06 3.98 -13.46
C GLU A 190 -9.70 2.61 -12.84
N ALA A 191 -9.21 1.70 -13.67
CA ALA A 191 -8.73 0.40 -13.22
C ALA A 191 -7.44 0.54 -12.41
N TRP A 192 -7.52 0.30 -11.10
CA TRP A 192 -6.37 0.16 -10.20
C TRP A 192 -6.24 -1.28 -9.74
N ARG A 193 -5.01 -1.82 -9.80
CA ARG A 193 -4.66 -3.10 -9.18
C ARG A 193 -3.31 -2.95 -8.49
N SER A 194 -3.17 -3.50 -7.29
CA SER A 194 -1.86 -3.58 -6.62
C SER A 194 -1.61 -4.97 -6.08
N PHE A 195 -0.33 -5.32 -6.03
CA PHE A 195 0.22 -6.41 -5.23
C PHE A 195 1.25 -5.82 -4.28
N ASP A 196 1.03 -5.96 -2.98
CA ASP A 196 1.78 -5.28 -1.93
C ASP A 196 2.42 -6.28 -0.98
N VAL A 197 3.68 -6.06 -0.63
CA VAL A 197 4.37 -6.70 0.48
C VAL A 197 4.51 -5.68 1.59
N THR A 198 4.19 -6.09 2.81
CA THR A 198 4.16 -5.22 3.99
C THR A 198 5.01 -5.83 5.09
N LEU A 199 5.90 -5.03 5.67
CA LEU A 199 6.57 -5.33 6.95
C LEU A 199 5.94 -4.45 8.02
N HIS A 200 5.72 -4.98 9.22
CA HIS A 200 5.09 -4.20 10.27
C HIS A 200 5.54 -4.55 11.68
N ALA A 201 5.37 -3.57 12.56
CA ALA A 201 5.48 -3.71 14.00
C ALA A 201 4.21 -3.18 14.66
N ALA A 202 3.76 -3.85 15.71
CA ALA A 202 2.50 -3.56 16.37
C ALA A 202 2.64 -3.52 17.88
N TYR A 203 1.96 -2.56 18.51
CA TYR A 203 1.90 -2.43 19.95
C TYR A 203 0.46 -2.66 20.47
N TYR A 204 0.32 -3.58 21.42
CA TYR A 204 -0.94 -4.03 22.00
C TYR A 204 -1.21 -3.36 23.36
N TYR A 205 -2.46 -2.91 23.49
CA TYR A 205 -3.06 -2.33 24.68
C TYR A 205 -4.16 -3.25 25.20
N TYR A 206 -4.22 -3.39 26.52
CA TYR A 206 -5.19 -4.22 27.24
C TYR A 206 -6.14 -3.31 28.01
N PRO A 207 -7.22 -2.84 27.36
CA PRO A 207 -8.22 -2.02 28.03
C PRO A 207 -8.88 -2.78 29.19
N ARG A 208 -9.15 -2.08 30.30
CA ARG A 208 -9.77 -2.64 31.52
C ARG A 208 -11.26 -2.31 31.66
N TRP A 209 -11.89 -1.76 30.61
CA TRP A 209 -13.28 -1.32 30.63
C TRP A 209 -14.26 -2.43 30.24
#